data_AF-A0A6M3J4Z3-F1
#
_entry.id   AF-A0A6M3J4Z3-F1
#
_cell.length_a   1.000
_cell.length_b   1.000
_cell.length_c   1.000
_cell.angle_alpha   90.00
_cell.angle_beta   90.00
_cell.angle_gamma   90.00
#
_symmetry.space_group_name_H-M   'P 1'
#
loop_
_entity.id
_entity.type
_entity.pdbx_description
1 polymer ?
#
loop_
_entity_poly.entity_id
_entity_poly.type
_entity_poly.pdbx_seq_one_letter_code
_entity_poly.pdbx_strand_id
1 'polypeptide(L)'
;MKKAYLEKITLSKNKRGCYILDTVKGCSFGITNNNKGCYGECYAKNIADRYGFNFNNPKCRVFKNNNNQLYFFGLKDMTHTNQIIRQINNMQMPFIRIGEMGDPSEDWEHTLSVCKDIVSVHKKIVVITKHIKQIPDKLLPVVEKLNFCINTSISALDEERLRQKRLSQFHKLKNICNSVLRIVSCSFNKNNKEGYRLDKIQSDLFKNDNYIDTIFRPGINNKLVMNNIINTSKTWFLNSYVLASVHNKNTYFGLCSYCPDMCGINK
;
A
#
# COMPACT_ATOMS: atom_id res chain seq x y z
N MET A 1 -25.06 -12.14 1.47
CA MET A 1 -24.05 -12.45 0.44
C MET A 1 -23.14 -11.24 0.27
N LYS A 2 -21.80 -11.40 0.26
CA LYS A 2 -20.87 -10.27 0.05
C LYS A 2 -20.78 -9.92 -1.46
N LYS A 3 -20.67 -8.64 -1.78
CA LYS A 3 -20.55 -8.09 -3.15
C LYS A 3 -19.15 -8.33 -3.73
N ALA A 4 -19.07 -8.56 -5.03
CA ALA A 4 -17.80 -8.56 -5.76
C ALA A 4 -17.31 -7.12 -6.00
N TYR A 5 -15.99 -6.96 -6.19
CA TYR A 5 -15.43 -5.69 -6.65
C TYR A 5 -15.72 -5.48 -8.15
N LEU A 6 -15.89 -4.22 -8.54
CA LEU A 6 -15.96 -3.86 -9.96
C LEU A 6 -14.58 -3.99 -10.61
N GLU A 7 -14.57 -4.52 -11.83
CA GLU A 7 -13.37 -4.71 -12.65
C GLU A 7 -12.89 -3.41 -13.33
N LYS A 8 -13.59 -2.30 -13.15
CA LYS A 8 -13.26 -1.02 -13.79
C LYS A 8 -12.25 -0.25 -12.94
N ILE A 9 -11.15 0.22 -13.53
CA ILE A 9 -10.23 1.19 -12.91
C ILE A 9 -10.98 2.48 -12.53
N THR A 10 -10.68 3.03 -11.36
CA THR A 10 -11.17 4.35 -10.95
C THR A 10 -10.07 5.07 -10.19
N LEU A 11 -9.98 6.39 -10.37
CA LEU A 11 -9.19 7.25 -9.50
C LEU A 11 -10.08 7.71 -8.33
N SER A 12 -9.63 7.52 -7.09
CA SER A 12 -10.37 7.94 -5.89
C SER A 12 -9.48 8.73 -4.93
N LYS A 13 -10.03 9.75 -4.27
CA LYS A 13 -9.33 10.52 -3.24
C LYS A 13 -9.69 9.99 -1.85
N ASN A 14 -8.69 9.60 -1.06
CA ASN A 14 -8.91 9.12 0.30
C ASN A 14 -9.03 10.27 1.32
N LYS A 15 -9.35 9.94 2.58
CA LYS A 15 -9.49 10.93 3.67
C LYS A 15 -8.19 11.68 4.01
N ARG A 16 -7.03 11.15 3.64
CA ARG A 16 -5.73 11.85 3.79
C ARG A 16 -5.43 12.78 2.62
N GLY A 17 -6.33 12.88 1.63
CA GLY A 17 -6.16 13.72 0.44
C GLY A 17 -5.32 13.09 -0.66
N CYS A 18 -4.97 11.81 -0.57
CA CYS A 18 -4.19 11.11 -1.58
C CYS A 18 -5.10 10.53 -2.68
N TYR A 19 -4.65 10.61 -3.92
CA TYR A 19 -5.33 10.00 -5.08
C TYR A 19 -4.81 8.58 -5.29
N ILE A 20 -5.75 7.66 -5.45
CA ILE A 20 -5.52 6.21 -5.43
C ILE A 20 -6.07 5.60 -6.72
N LEU A 21 -5.24 4.80 -7.37
CA LEU A 21 -5.55 4.07 -8.59
C LEU A 21 -5.29 2.57 -8.38
N ASP A 22 -6.07 1.93 -7.51
CA ASP A 22 -5.88 0.50 -7.24
C ASP A 22 -6.05 -0.34 -8.52
N THR A 23 -4.97 -1.03 -8.91
CA THR A 23 -4.90 -2.00 -10.02
C THR A 23 -5.52 -3.34 -9.65
N VAL A 24 -5.42 -3.69 -8.37
CA VAL A 24 -6.05 -4.86 -7.75
C VAL A 24 -6.79 -4.42 -6.49
N LYS A 25 -8.03 -4.88 -6.31
CA LYS A 25 -8.79 -4.69 -5.06
C LYS A 25 -9.06 -6.02 -4.40
N GLY A 26 -8.95 -6.06 -3.07
CA GLY A 26 -8.94 -7.30 -2.30
C GLY A 26 -7.54 -7.87 -2.12
N CYS A 27 -7.42 -8.82 -1.20
CA CYS A 27 -6.18 -9.51 -0.92
C CYS A 27 -6.52 -10.89 -0.36
N SER A 28 -6.12 -11.93 -1.09
CA SER A 28 -6.33 -13.32 -0.68
C SER A 28 -5.34 -13.71 0.41
N PHE A 29 -4.08 -13.32 0.27
CA PHE A 29 -3.02 -13.73 1.19
C PHE A 29 -3.11 -13.07 2.56
N GLY A 30 -3.50 -11.78 2.58
CA GLY A 30 -3.55 -10.99 3.81
C GLY A 30 -4.48 -11.61 4.87
N ILE A 31 -5.44 -12.42 4.44
CA ILE A 31 -6.45 -13.08 5.27
C ILE A 31 -6.19 -14.57 5.51
N THR A 32 -5.30 -15.21 4.74
CA THR A 32 -4.91 -16.62 4.95
C THR A 32 -4.22 -16.82 6.28
N ASN A 33 -3.28 -15.94 6.65
CA ASN A 33 -2.52 -16.07 7.90
C ASN A 33 -3.25 -15.47 9.11
N ASN A 34 -4.18 -14.53 8.86
CA ASN A 34 -4.94 -13.88 9.92
C ASN A 34 -6.28 -13.43 9.35
N ASN A 35 -7.38 -13.99 9.86
CA ASN A 35 -8.72 -13.69 9.37
C ASN A 35 -9.14 -12.22 9.54
N LYS A 36 -8.42 -11.39 10.33
CA LYS A 36 -8.59 -9.92 10.45
C LYS A 36 -7.63 -9.12 9.58
N GLY A 37 -6.80 -9.81 8.80
CA GLY A 37 -5.80 -9.22 7.92
C GLY A 37 -4.46 -8.92 8.61
N CYS A 38 -3.61 -8.15 7.93
CA CYS A 38 -2.30 -7.73 8.44
C CYS A 38 -2.37 -7.18 9.86
N TYR A 39 -1.54 -7.74 10.75
CA TYR A 39 -1.41 -7.33 12.16
C TYR A 39 -2.72 -7.38 12.96
N GLY A 40 -3.71 -8.13 12.46
CA GLY A 40 -5.04 -8.21 13.04
C GLY A 40 -5.93 -6.98 12.83
N GLU A 41 -5.48 -6.01 12.02
CA GLU A 41 -6.14 -4.70 11.82
C GLU A 41 -5.93 -4.20 10.38
N CYS A 42 -6.25 -5.02 9.38
CA CYS A 42 -6.12 -4.58 8.00
C CYS A 42 -7.18 -3.53 7.66
N TYR A 43 -6.71 -2.30 7.39
CA TYR A 43 -7.58 -1.18 7.02
C TYR A 43 -8.48 -1.48 5.82
N ALA A 44 -7.91 -2.04 4.74
CA ALA A 44 -8.63 -2.36 3.52
C ALA A 44 -9.73 -3.42 3.75
N LYS A 45 -9.44 -4.42 4.58
CA LYS A 45 -10.39 -5.46 4.95
C LYS A 45 -11.53 -4.91 5.80
N ASN A 46 -11.22 -4.07 6.81
CA ASN A 46 -12.23 -3.44 7.66
C ASN A 46 -13.19 -2.56 6.84
N ILE A 47 -12.68 -1.85 5.82
CA ILE A 47 -13.51 -1.12 4.85
C ILE A 47 -14.35 -2.09 4.03
N ALA A 48 -13.74 -3.14 3.48
CA ALA A 48 -14.46 -4.12 2.67
C ALA A 48 -15.63 -4.75 3.45
N ASP A 49 -15.42 -5.16 4.69
CA ASP A 49 -16.48 -5.72 5.54
C ASP A 49 -17.59 -4.69 5.80
N ARG A 50 -17.24 -3.44 6.11
CA ARG A 50 -18.21 -2.36 6.34
C ARG A 50 -19.13 -2.12 5.15
N TYR A 51 -18.58 -2.19 3.94
CA TYR A 51 -19.36 -1.98 2.71
C TYR A 51 -19.85 -3.29 2.06
N GLY A 52 -19.64 -4.43 2.73
CA GLY A 52 -20.12 -5.74 2.30
C GLY A 52 -19.39 -6.32 1.09
N PHE A 53 -18.12 -5.99 0.84
CA PHE A 53 -17.31 -6.55 -0.24
C PHE A 53 -16.56 -7.83 0.17
N ASN A 54 -16.42 -8.77 -0.78
CA ASN A 54 -15.61 -9.96 -0.60
C ASN A 54 -14.11 -9.65 -0.76
N PHE A 55 -13.45 -9.29 0.34
CA PHE A 55 -12.02 -8.96 0.35
C PHE A 55 -11.10 -10.13 -0.05
N ASN A 56 -11.53 -11.37 0.16
CA ASN A 56 -10.73 -12.57 -0.03
C ASN A 56 -10.62 -12.98 -1.51
N ASN A 57 -11.43 -12.39 -2.38
CA ASN A 57 -11.42 -12.64 -3.81
C ASN A 57 -10.82 -11.40 -4.52
N PRO A 58 -9.48 -11.29 -4.61
CA PRO A 58 -8.85 -10.16 -5.24
C PRO A 58 -9.28 -10.04 -6.69
N LYS A 59 -9.48 -8.81 -7.16
CA LYS A 59 -9.95 -8.53 -8.50
C LYS A 59 -9.05 -7.53 -9.21
N CYS A 60 -8.47 -7.96 -10.32
CA CYS A 60 -7.76 -7.10 -11.26
C CYS A 60 -8.73 -6.12 -11.91
N ARG A 61 -8.30 -4.87 -12.01
CA ARG A 61 -9.09 -3.76 -12.54
C ARG A 61 -8.47 -3.27 -13.85
N VAL A 62 -9.30 -3.17 -14.88
CA VAL A 62 -8.92 -2.79 -16.24
C VAL A 62 -9.54 -1.45 -16.64
N PHE A 63 -8.98 -0.80 -17.64
CA PHE A 63 -9.68 0.29 -18.33
C PHE A 63 -10.81 -0.33 -19.17
N LYS A 64 -12.05 0.16 -19.03
CA LYS A 64 -13.17 -0.31 -19.85
C LYS A 64 -13.00 0.15 -21.30
N ASN A 65 -13.25 -0.77 -22.22
CA ASN A 65 -13.48 -0.47 -23.63
C ASN A 65 -15.01 -0.35 -23.86
N ASN A 66 -15.43 0.62 -24.67
CA ASN A 66 -16.75 0.67 -25.25
C ASN A 66 -16.78 -0.26 -26.46
N ASN A 67 -17.39 -1.44 -26.29
CA ASN A 67 -17.56 -2.41 -27.37
C ASN A 67 -18.57 -1.97 -28.45
N ASN A 68 -19.20 -0.80 -28.31
CA ASN A 68 -20.22 -0.29 -29.23
C ASN A 68 -19.65 0.62 -30.34
N GLN A 69 -18.33 0.78 -30.42
CA GLN A 69 -17.69 1.49 -31.53
C GLN A 69 -17.08 0.49 -32.51
N LEU A 70 -17.53 0.57 -33.77
CA LEU A 70 -16.90 -0.06 -34.92
C LEU A 70 -15.54 0.60 -35.15
N TYR A 71 -14.51 0.13 -34.45
CA TYR A 71 -13.14 0.52 -34.73
C TYR A 71 -12.70 -0.15 -36.03
N PHE A 72 -12.89 0.54 -37.15
CA PHE A 72 -12.19 0.22 -38.38
C PHE A 72 -10.69 0.23 -38.08
N PHE A 73 -9.98 -0.84 -38.43
CA PHE A 73 -8.52 -1.04 -38.23
C PHE A 73 -8.01 -1.46 -36.83
N GLY A 74 -8.86 -1.95 -35.93
CA GLY A 74 -8.37 -2.57 -34.68
C GLY A 74 -7.77 -1.60 -33.66
N LEU A 75 -8.17 -0.32 -33.72
CA LEU A 75 -7.77 0.70 -32.75
C LEU A 75 -8.35 0.40 -31.36
N LYS A 76 -7.49 0.44 -30.33
CA LYS A 76 -7.89 0.27 -28.91
C LYS A 76 -8.72 1.48 -28.46
N ASP A 77 -9.86 1.23 -27.81
CA ASP A 77 -10.59 2.30 -27.12
C ASP A 77 -9.76 2.87 -25.96
N MET A 78 -9.38 4.13 -26.08
CA MET A 78 -8.60 4.84 -25.07
C MET A 78 -9.45 5.84 -24.27
N THR A 79 -10.78 5.87 -24.44
CA THR A 79 -11.67 6.88 -23.83
C THR A 79 -11.56 6.87 -22.31
N HIS A 80 -11.72 5.70 -21.69
CA HIS A 80 -11.65 5.58 -20.24
C HIS A 80 -10.23 5.86 -19.71
N THR A 81 -9.20 5.38 -20.40
CA THR A 81 -7.79 5.65 -20.07
C THR A 81 -7.49 7.15 -20.11
N ASN A 82 -7.91 7.84 -21.18
CA ASN A 82 -7.74 9.28 -21.35
C ASN A 82 -8.50 10.09 -20.30
N GLN A 83 -9.71 9.64 -19.91
CA GLN A 83 -10.44 10.26 -18.79
C GLN A 83 -9.65 10.18 -17.49
N ILE A 84 -9.09 9.00 -17.17
CA ILE A 84 -8.27 8.81 -15.96
C ILE A 84 -6.99 9.65 -16.04
N ILE A 85 -6.29 9.66 -17.18
CA ILE A 85 -5.09 10.50 -17.39
C ILE A 85 -5.40 11.98 -17.14
N ARG A 86 -6.50 12.50 -17.70
CA ARG A 86 -6.93 13.89 -17.46
C ARG A 86 -7.18 14.16 -15.98
N GLN A 87 -7.84 13.25 -15.27
CA GLN A 87 -8.05 13.38 -13.82
C GLN A 87 -6.73 13.40 -13.03
N ILE A 88 -5.77 12.55 -13.42
CA ILE A 88 -4.43 12.48 -12.81
C ILE A 88 -3.61 13.74 -13.10
N ASN A 89 -3.70 14.31 -14.29
CA ASN A 89 -2.97 15.52 -14.63
C ASN A 89 -3.56 16.76 -13.93
N ASN A 90 -4.88 16.79 -13.72
CA ASN A 90 -5.58 17.91 -13.08
C ASN A 90 -5.46 17.95 -11.53
N MET A 91 -4.98 16.89 -10.89
CA MET A 91 -4.78 16.93 -9.43
C MET A 91 -3.53 17.73 -9.04
N GLN A 92 -3.60 18.40 -7.89
CA GLN A 92 -2.47 19.15 -7.33
C GLN A 92 -1.36 18.23 -6.78
N MET A 93 -1.70 17.02 -6.33
CA MET A 93 -0.72 16.07 -5.79
C MET A 93 0.34 15.75 -6.86
N PRO A 94 1.64 15.62 -6.53
CA PRO A 94 2.67 15.29 -7.52
C PRO A 94 2.73 13.80 -7.85
N PHE A 95 1.89 12.98 -7.21
CA PHE A 95 1.87 11.53 -7.40
C PHE A 95 0.48 10.91 -7.21
N ILE A 96 0.32 9.71 -7.78
CA ILE A 96 -0.77 8.79 -7.44
C ILE A 96 -0.24 7.61 -6.63
N ARG A 97 -1.10 6.98 -5.83
CA ARG A 97 -0.80 5.72 -5.15
C ARG A 97 -1.54 4.53 -5.75
N ILE A 98 -0.91 3.38 -5.65
CA ILE A 98 -1.48 2.06 -5.93
C ILE A 98 -1.31 1.20 -4.67
N GLY A 99 -2.35 0.46 -4.26
CA GLY A 99 -2.27 -0.50 -3.16
C GLY A 99 -2.89 -0.02 -1.85
N GLU A 100 -4.04 0.67 -1.91
CA GLU A 100 -4.81 1.03 -0.71
C GLU A 100 -5.83 -0.05 -0.33
N MET A 101 -6.63 -0.50 -1.31
CA MET A 101 -7.72 -1.47 -1.08
C MET A 101 -7.38 -2.90 -1.48
N GLY A 102 -6.10 -3.19 -1.65
CA GLY A 102 -5.56 -4.48 -2.05
C GLY A 102 -4.04 -4.41 -2.10
N ASP A 103 -3.40 -5.53 -2.45
CA ASP A 103 -1.96 -5.54 -2.67
C ASP A 103 -1.68 -5.71 -4.17
N PRO A 104 -0.97 -4.77 -4.82
CA PRO A 104 -0.67 -4.87 -6.25
C PRO A 104 0.20 -6.09 -6.60
N SER A 105 0.90 -6.67 -5.62
CA SER A 105 1.68 -7.89 -5.82
C SER A 105 0.85 -9.16 -5.98
N GLU A 106 -0.48 -9.10 -5.81
CA GLU A 106 -1.35 -10.21 -6.20
C GLU A 106 -1.21 -10.53 -7.70
N ASP A 107 -0.96 -9.50 -8.53
CA ASP A 107 -0.68 -9.63 -9.95
C ASP A 107 0.22 -8.48 -10.45
N TRP A 108 1.52 -8.74 -10.46
CA TRP A 108 2.52 -7.77 -10.94
C TRP A 108 2.40 -7.51 -12.44
N GLU A 109 2.13 -8.52 -13.25
CA GLU A 109 2.01 -8.35 -14.70
C GLU A 109 0.86 -7.41 -15.04
N HIS A 110 -0.31 -7.65 -14.45
CA HIS A 110 -1.47 -6.76 -14.58
C HIS A 110 -1.20 -5.35 -14.04
N THR A 111 -0.62 -5.24 -12.84
CA THR A 111 -0.31 -3.94 -12.23
C THR A 111 0.60 -3.12 -13.14
N LEU A 112 1.67 -3.72 -13.67
CA LEU A 112 2.59 -3.03 -14.57
C LEU A 112 1.92 -2.69 -15.90
N SER A 113 1.04 -3.55 -16.42
CA SER A 113 0.26 -3.27 -17.64
C SER A 113 -0.61 -2.03 -17.47
N VAL A 114 -1.33 -1.90 -16.34
CA VAL A 114 -2.16 -0.71 -16.06
C VAL A 114 -1.29 0.54 -15.96
N CYS A 115 -0.12 0.45 -15.33
CA CYS A 115 0.80 1.58 -15.24
C CYS A 115 1.36 2.00 -16.62
N LYS A 116 1.63 1.05 -17.52
CA LYS A 116 2.04 1.36 -18.91
C LYS A 116 0.95 2.13 -19.65
N ASP A 117 -0.30 1.76 -19.48
CA ASP A 117 -1.45 2.43 -20.11
C ASP A 117 -1.60 3.90 -19.69
N ILE A 118 -1.01 4.29 -18.55
CA ILE A 118 -1.03 5.68 -18.04
C ILE A 118 0.36 6.32 -17.98
N VAL A 119 1.36 5.79 -18.69
CA VAL A 119 2.74 6.29 -18.64
C VAL A 119 2.87 7.76 -19.04
N SER A 120 1.90 8.30 -19.80
CA SER A 120 1.86 9.71 -20.23
C SER A 120 1.47 10.70 -19.13
N VAL A 121 1.14 10.25 -17.92
CA VAL A 121 0.88 11.16 -16.80
C VAL A 121 2.17 11.82 -16.34
N HIS A 122 2.16 13.14 -16.15
CA HIS A 122 3.32 13.89 -15.64
C HIS A 122 3.40 13.84 -14.11
N LYS A 123 3.11 12.68 -13.53
CA LYS A 123 3.00 12.46 -12.08
C LYS A 123 3.76 11.19 -11.72
N LYS A 124 4.39 11.16 -10.55
CA LYS A 124 5.03 9.94 -10.05
C LYS A 124 3.99 8.88 -9.70
N ILE A 125 4.31 7.61 -9.96
CA ILE A 125 3.49 6.47 -9.55
C ILE A 125 4.17 5.85 -8.32
N VAL A 126 3.44 5.86 -7.19
CA VAL A 126 3.87 5.25 -5.94
C VAL A 126 3.13 3.94 -5.74
N VAL A 127 3.84 2.83 -5.68
CA VAL A 127 3.26 1.49 -5.43
C VAL A 127 3.53 1.10 -3.99
N ILE A 128 2.48 0.91 -3.19
CA ILE A 128 2.58 0.39 -1.82
C ILE A 128 2.25 -1.09 -1.85
N THR A 129 3.16 -1.93 -1.36
CA THR A 129 2.99 -3.38 -1.40
C THR A 129 3.68 -4.07 -0.23
N LYS A 130 3.19 -5.26 0.14
CA LYS A 130 3.85 -6.19 1.07
C LYS A 130 4.59 -7.31 0.34
N HIS A 131 4.72 -7.23 -0.99
CA HIS A 131 5.38 -8.25 -1.84
C HIS A 131 4.94 -9.67 -1.51
N ILE A 132 3.63 -9.89 -1.43
CA ILE A 132 3.03 -11.23 -1.26
C ILE A 132 3.61 -12.16 -2.32
N LYS A 133 3.65 -11.69 -3.57
CA LYS A 133 4.46 -12.26 -4.63
C LYS A 133 5.61 -11.28 -4.93
N GLN A 134 6.80 -11.82 -5.16
CA GLN A 134 7.94 -11.00 -5.59
C GLN A 134 7.75 -10.55 -7.04
N ILE A 135 8.36 -9.43 -7.40
CA ILE A 135 8.39 -9.00 -8.80
C ILE A 135 9.30 -9.98 -9.56
N PRO A 136 8.78 -10.70 -10.58
CA PRO A 136 9.58 -11.56 -11.43
C PRO A 136 10.70 -10.80 -12.14
N ASP A 137 11.86 -11.42 -12.33
CA ASP A 137 13.03 -10.77 -12.95
C ASP A 137 12.73 -10.22 -14.35
N LYS A 138 11.94 -10.95 -15.13
CA LYS A 138 11.48 -10.53 -16.47
C LYS A 138 10.72 -9.20 -16.48
N LEU A 139 10.20 -8.74 -15.34
CA LEU A 139 9.45 -7.50 -15.21
C LEU A 139 10.29 -6.32 -14.70
N LEU A 140 11.52 -6.54 -14.24
CA LEU A 140 12.39 -5.48 -13.72
C LEU A 140 12.72 -4.38 -14.74
N PRO A 141 12.99 -4.68 -16.03
CA PRO A 141 13.21 -3.62 -17.03
C PRO A 141 11.99 -2.71 -17.23
N VAL A 142 10.79 -3.24 -17.01
CA VAL A 142 9.55 -2.46 -17.07
C VAL A 142 9.46 -1.52 -15.86
N VAL A 143 9.82 -2.00 -14.67
CA VAL A 143 9.83 -1.20 -13.43
C VAL A 143 10.79 -0.01 -13.57
N GLU A 144 12.00 -0.26 -14.09
CA GLU A 144 13.01 0.76 -14.34
C GLU A 144 12.49 1.84 -15.30
N LYS A 145 11.95 1.43 -16.46
CA LYS A 145 11.45 2.35 -17.49
C LYS A 145 10.30 3.24 -17.00
N LEU A 146 9.44 2.72 -16.14
CA LEU A 146 8.29 3.48 -15.61
C LEU A 146 8.65 4.41 -14.45
N ASN A 147 9.91 4.37 -13.96
CA ASN A 147 10.45 5.28 -12.94
C ASN A 147 9.56 5.39 -11.68
N PHE A 148 9.18 4.23 -11.15
CA PHE A 148 8.33 4.12 -9.96
C PHE A 148 9.03 4.50 -8.67
N CYS A 149 8.22 4.86 -7.68
CA CYS A 149 8.57 4.78 -6.27
C CYS A 149 7.85 3.56 -5.67
N ILE A 150 8.59 2.53 -5.23
CA ILE A 150 8.02 1.32 -4.65
C ILE A 150 8.23 1.35 -3.14
N ASN A 151 7.13 1.46 -2.40
CA ASN A 151 7.08 1.42 -0.95
C ASN A 151 6.87 -0.04 -0.48
N THR A 152 7.94 -0.69 -0.04
CA THR A 152 7.90 -2.03 0.55
C THR A 152 7.43 -1.93 2.01
N SER A 153 6.18 -2.31 2.28
CA SER A 153 5.59 -2.26 3.63
C SER A 153 6.02 -3.44 4.49
N ILE A 154 6.64 -3.16 5.63
CA ILE A 154 7.24 -4.15 6.53
C ILE A 154 7.05 -3.78 8.01
N SER A 155 7.10 -4.74 8.92
CA SER A 155 7.02 -4.53 10.36
C SER A 155 7.77 -5.63 11.11
N ALA A 156 8.17 -5.33 12.35
CA ALA A 156 8.60 -6.35 13.30
C ALA A 156 7.51 -7.39 13.59
N LEU A 157 6.24 -7.01 13.41
CA LEU A 157 5.07 -7.87 13.59
C LEU A 157 4.87 -8.90 12.47
N ASP A 158 5.64 -8.82 11.38
CA ASP A 158 5.57 -9.83 10.33
C ASP A 158 6.21 -11.15 10.76
N GLU A 159 5.77 -12.25 10.16
CA GLU A 159 6.49 -13.51 10.25
C GLU A 159 7.89 -13.36 9.65
N GLU A 160 8.88 -14.05 10.22
CA GLU A 160 10.28 -13.91 9.83
C GLU A 160 10.51 -14.19 8.35
N ARG A 161 9.97 -15.29 7.83
CA ARG A 161 10.07 -15.64 6.41
C ARG A 161 9.53 -14.53 5.51
N LEU A 162 8.41 -13.91 5.88
CA LEU A 162 7.81 -12.82 5.10
C LEU A 162 8.62 -11.53 5.20
N ARG A 163 9.17 -11.23 6.38
CA ARG A 163 10.06 -10.09 6.60
C ARG A 163 11.33 -10.22 5.76
N GLN A 164 11.99 -11.38 5.76
CA GLN A 164 13.17 -11.67 4.94
C GLN A 164 12.87 -11.53 3.44
N LYS A 165 11.75 -12.10 2.98
CA LYS A 165 11.29 -11.97 1.58
C LYS A 165 11.13 -10.52 1.15
N ARG A 166 10.54 -9.69 2.01
CA ARG A 166 10.31 -8.25 1.75
C ARG A 166 11.61 -7.45 1.75
N LEU A 167 12.51 -7.70 2.70
CA LEU A 167 13.83 -7.07 2.73
C LEU A 167 14.63 -7.41 1.47
N SER A 168 14.66 -8.70 1.08
CA SER A 168 15.32 -9.13 -0.16
C SER A 168 14.77 -8.41 -1.39
N GLN A 169 13.43 -8.31 -1.51
CA GLN A 169 12.81 -7.59 -2.62
C GLN A 169 13.09 -6.08 -2.58
N PHE A 170 13.08 -5.46 -1.39
CA PHE A 170 13.46 -4.05 -1.21
C PHE A 170 14.89 -3.81 -1.69
N HIS A 171 15.88 -4.56 -1.18
CA HIS A 171 17.28 -4.41 -1.58
C HIS A 171 17.48 -4.63 -3.09
N LYS A 172 16.82 -5.63 -3.67
CA LYS A 172 16.82 -5.87 -5.11
C LYS A 172 16.33 -4.67 -5.91
N LEU A 173 15.26 -4.01 -5.45
CA LEU A 173 14.64 -2.88 -6.15
C LEU A 173 15.40 -1.56 -6.00
N LYS A 174 16.25 -1.41 -4.98
CA LYS A 174 17.05 -0.19 -4.77
C LYS A 174 17.92 0.18 -5.98
N ASN A 175 18.40 -0.81 -6.72
CA ASN A 175 19.25 -0.61 -7.90
C ASN A 175 18.46 -0.38 -9.19
N ILE A 176 17.12 -0.35 -9.13
CA ILE A 176 16.24 -0.42 -10.31
C ILE A 176 15.27 0.77 -10.33
N CYS A 177 14.76 1.16 -9.16
CA CYS A 177 13.86 2.28 -9.02
C CYS A 177 14.03 2.94 -7.64
N ASN A 178 13.28 4.02 -7.36
CA ASN A 178 13.23 4.55 -6.01
C ASN A 178 12.50 3.55 -5.09
N SER A 179 13.26 2.72 -4.38
CA SER A 179 12.74 1.73 -3.45
C SER A 179 12.83 2.24 -2.03
N VAL A 180 11.68 2.26 -1.35
CA VAL A 180 11.52 2.85 -0.02
C VAL A 180 11.00 1.80 0.94
N LEU A 181 11.65 1.65 2.09
CA LEU A 181 11.20 0.75 3.12
C LEU A 181 10.14 1.44 3.99
N ARG A 182 8.88 1.06 3.85
CA ARG A 182 7.78 1.63 4.62
C ARG A 182 7.56 0.81 5.88
N ILE A 183 8.19 1.22 6.98
CA ILE A 183 8.18 0.49 8.24
C ILE A 183 6.92 0.85 9.02
N VAL A 184 6.04 -0.13 9.27
CA VAL A 184 4.91 0.01 10.19
C VAL A 184 5.43 -0.28 11.60
N SER A 185 5.69 0.79 12.35
CA SER A 185 6.31 0.72 13.67
C SER A 185 5.29 0.72 14.82
N CYS A 186 5.74 0.22 15.97
CA CYS A 186 5.02 0.27 17.24
C CYS A 186 5.95 0.78 18.34
N SER A 187 5.37 1.41 19.36
CA SER A 187 6.02 1.56 20.66
C SER A 187 5.88 0.25 21.42
N PHE A 188 6.90 -0.60 21.43
CA PHE A 188 6.85 -1.87 22.14
C PHE A 188 7.05 -1.70 23.65
N ASN A 189 6.35 -2.49 24.45
CA ASN A 189 6.57 -2.54 25.89
C ASN A 189 7.78 -3.43 26.19
N LYS A 190 8.89 -2.82 26.61
CA LYS A 190 10.16 -3.52 26.88
C LYS A 190 10.15 -4.35 28.17
N ASN A 191 9.17 -4.14 29.06
CA ASN A 191 8.96 -4.98 30.24
C ASN A 191 8.18 -6.26 29.90
N ASN A 192 7.58 -6.33 28.70
CA ASN A 192 6.98 -7.54 28.16
C ASN A 192 8.03 -8.32 27.34
N LYS A 193 8.19 -9.62 27.59
CA LYS A 193 9.19 -10.47 26.89
C LYS A 193 9.03 -10.43 25.36
N GLU A 194 7.80 -10.52 24.87
CA GLU A 194 7.51 -10.49 23.44
C GLU A 194 7.66 -9.07 22.87
N GLY A 195 7.22 -8.05 23.63
CA GLY A 195 7.43 -6.65 23.26
C GLY A 195 8.91 -6.32 23.09
N TYR A 196 9.75 -6.72 24.03
CA TYR A 196 11.21 -6.55 23.96
C TYR A 196 11.85 -7.28 22.76
N ARG A 197 11.38 -8.49 22.45
CA ARG A 197 11.83 -9.24 21.27
C ARG A 197 11.51 -8.50 19.96
N LEU A 198 10.28 -8.00 19.84
CA LEU A 198 9.83 -7.27 18.66
C LEU A 198 10.51 -5.89 18.53
N ASP A 199 10.83 -5.23 19.65
CA ASP A 199 11.59 -3.98 19.67
C ASP A 199 12.99 -4.13 19.05
N LYS A 200 13.68 -5.25 19.34
CA LYS A 200 14.97 -5.57 18.72
C LYS A 200 14.84 -5.73 17.20
N ILE A 201 13.85 -6.50 16.75
CA ILE A 201 13.59 -6.70 15.32
C ILE A 201 13.27 -5.37 14.64
N GLN A 202 12.45 -4.52 15.26
CA GLN A 202 12.12 -3.20 14.72
C GLN A 202 13.37 -2.31 14.62
N SER A 203 14.22 -2.34 15.64
CA SER A 203 15.47 -1.58 15.64
C SER A 203 16.38 -2.00 14.48
N ASP A 204 16.44 -3.31 14.18
CA ASP A 204 17.18 -3.82 13.02
C ASP A 204 16.57 -3.37 11.68
N LEU A 205 15.24 -3.30 11.58
CA LEU A 205 14.58 -2.77 10.37
C LEU A 205 14.96 -1.30 10.11
N PHE A 206 15.08 -0.49 11.15
CA PHE A 206 15.46 0.92 11.04
C PHE A 206 16.95 1.16 10.73
N LYS A 207 17.80 0.12 10.73
CA LYS A 207 19.19 0.22 10.25
C LYS A 207 19.29 0.31 8.73
N ASN A 208 18.22 -0.04 8.02
CA ASN A 208 18.15 0.16 6.57
C ASN A 208 18.12 1.65 6.25
N ASP A 209 18.64 2.02 5.09
CA ASP A 209 18.49 3.35 4.52
C ASP A 209 17.16 3.50 3.77
N ASN A 210 16.87 4.72 3.33
CA ASN A 210 15.68 5.07 2.54
C ASN A 210 14.37 4.46 3.07
N TYR A 211 14.02 4.81 4.31
CA TYR A 211 12.80 4.35 4.96
C TYR A 211 11.84 5.49 5.29
N ILE A 212 10.57 5.11 5.49
CA ILE A 212 9.52 5.95 6.06
C ILE A 212 8.92 5.22 7.25
N ASP A 213 8.86 5.91 8.38
CA ASP A 213 8.13 5.42 9.54
C ASP A 213 6.61 5.62 9.36
N THR A 214 5.83 4.60 9.65
CA THR A 214 4.37 4.61 9.64
C THR A 214 3.86 4.11 10.98
N ILE A 215 3.06 4.94 11.64
CA ILE A 215 2.41 4.58 12.91
C ILE A 215 1.37 3.46 12.73
N PHE A 216 1.46 2.44 13.58
CA PHE A 216 0.40 1.44 13.73
C PHE A 216 -0.79 2.00 14.55
N ARG A 217 -2.00 1.76 14.07
CA ARG A 217 -3.26 2.20 14.69
C ARG A 217 -4.13 0.99 15.04
N PRO A 218 -3.89 0.33 16.19
CA PRO A 218 -4.68 -0.82 16.61
C PRO A 218 -6.06 -0.41 17.14
N GLY A 219 -7.05 -1.31 17.07
CA GLY A 219 -8.25 -1.22 17.92
C GLY A 219 -7.95 -1.61 19.37
N ILE A 220 -8.83 -1.23 20.30
CA ILE A 220 -8.68 -1.55 21.73
C ILE A 220 -8.66 -3.06 22.00
N ASN A 221 -9.34 -3.85 21.16
CA ASN A 221 -9.41 -5.30 21.24
C ASN A 221 -8.33 -6.01 20.41
N ASN A 222 -7.30 -5.29 19.95
CA ASN A 222 -6.16 -5.91 19.29
C ASN A 222 -5.34 -6.70 20.33
N LYS A 223 -4.93 -7.93 20.01
CA LYS A 223 -4.17 -8.80 20.93
C LYS A 223 -2.87 -8.16 21.41
N LEU A 224 -2.21 -7.34 20.59
CA LEU A 224 -0.98 -6.64 20.98
C LEU A 224 -1.24 -5.62 22.09
N VAL A 225 -2.41 -4.99 22.09
CA VAL A 225 -2.85 -4.04 23.12
C VAL A 225 -3.29 -4.80 24.37
N MET A 226 -4.21 -5.77 24.22
CA MET A 226 -4.74 -6.55 25.34
C MET A 226 -3.66 -7.28 26.14
N ASN A 227 -2.63 -7.79 25.46
CA ASN A 227 -1.53 -8.53 26.08
C ASN A 227 -0.38 -7.61 26.52
N ASN A 228 -0.57 -6.29 26.47
CA ASN A 228 0.44 -5.30 26.86
C ASN A 228 1.80 -5.48 26.14
N ILE A 229 1.76 -5.88 24.86
CA ILE A 229 2.94 -6.07 24.01
C ILE A 229 3.38 -4.72 23.42
N ILE A 230 2.42 -3.86 23.11
CA ILE A 230 2.64 -2.49 22.62
C ILE A 230 2.03 -1.46 23.57
N ASN A 231 2.70 -0.32 23.69
CA ASN A 231 2.17 0.87 24.32
C ASN A 231 1.29 1.61 23.33
N THR A 232 0.15 2.14 23.80
CA THR A 232 -0.76 2.92 22.98
C THR A 232 -1.25 4.15 23.71
N SER A 233 -1.51 5.23 22.96
CA SER A 233 -2.12 6.46 23.46
C SER A 233 -3.24 6.90 22.53
N LYS A 234 -4.20 7.68 23.08
CA LYS A 234 -5.16 8.42 22.25
C LYS A 234 -4.42 9.57 21.56
N THR A 235 -4.53 9.64 20.24
CA THR A 235 -3.85 10.64 19.42
C THR A 235 -4.84 11.24 18.43
N TRP A 236 -4.78 12.56 18.25
CA TRP A 236 -5.60 13.25 17.26
C TRP A 236 -5.11 12.91 15.84
N PHE A 237 -6.00 12.40 14.99
CA PHE A 237 -5.68 12.05 13.61
C PHE A 237 -6.78 12.55 12.66
N LEU A 238 -6.40 13.43 11.74
CA LEU A 238 -7.30 14.15 10.86
C LEU A 238 -8.35 14.93 11.68
N ASN A 239 -9.54 14.34 11.91
CA ASN A 239 -10.68 14.98 12.56
C ASN A 239 -11.24 14.16 13.74
N SER A 240 -10.47 13.21 14.27
CA SER A 240 -10.92 12.33 15.36
C SER A 240 -9.76 11.80 16.18
N TYR A 241 -10.01 11.49 17.45
CA TYR A 241 -9.09 10.70 18.25
C TYR A 241 -9.07 9.24 17.80
N VAL A 242 -7.86 8.69 17.67
CA VAL A 242 -7.63 7.26 17.38
C VAL A 242 -6.66 6.69 18.41
N LEU A 243 -6.71 5.39 18.64
CA LEU A 243 -5.68 4.68 19.39
C LEU A 243 -4.48 4.44 18.46
N ALA A 244 -3.29 4.83 18.90
CA ALA A 244 -2.06 4.72 18.12
C ALA A 244 -0.91 4.19 18.98
N SER A 245 -0.03 3.38 18.37
CA SER A 245 1.25 2.98 18.95
C SER A 245 2.36 3.76 18.26
N VAL A 246 2.86 4.80 18.92
CA VAL A 246 3.79 5.77 18.33
C VAL A 246 5.22 5.47 18.79
N HIS A 247 6.02 4.87 17.91
CA HIS A 247 7.44 4.59 18.18
C HIS A 247 8.25 5.89 18.25
N ASN A 248 8.17 6.71 17.21
CA ASN A 248 8.85 8.00 17.09
C ASN A 248 7.81 9.14 17.06
N LYS A 249 7.96 10.11 17.97
CA LYS A 249 7.04 11.25 18.10
C LYS A 249 7.07 12.18 16.89
N ASN A 250 8.16 12.18 16.13
CA ASN A 250 8.33 13.00 14.92
C ASN A 250 7.72 12.36 13.67
N THR A 251 7.17 11.15 13.78
CA THR A 251 6.62 10.43 12.64
C THR A 251 5.38 11.13 12.10
N TYR A 252 5.41 11.44 10.80
CA TYR A 252 4.36 12.22 10.18
C TYR A 252 3.00 11.50 10.18
N PHE A 253 2.02 12.13 10.81
CA PHE A 253 0.71 11.54 11.08
C PHE A 253 -0.47 12.43 10.64
N GLY A 254 -0.38 13.03 9.45
CA GLY A 254 -1.39 13.97 8.95
C GLY A 254 -1.85 13.74 7.50
N LEU A 255 -2.29 14.82 6.84
CA LEU A 255 -2.69 14.85 5.44
C LEU A 255 -1.50 14.62 4.50
N CYS A 256 -1.69 13.90 3.41
CA CYS A 256 -0.59 13.59 2.49
C CYS A 256 0.00 14.83 1.81
N SER A 257 -0.77 15.91 1.65
CA SER A 257 -0.30 17.17 1.07
C SER A 257 0.74 17.91 1.91
N TYR A 258 0.84 17.61 3.22
CA TYR A 258 1.81 18.20 4.12
C TYR A 258 2.83 17.18 4.64
N CYS A 259 2.88 15.99 4.04
CA CYS A 259 3.82 14.95 4.43
C CYS A 259 5.20 15.26 3.84
N PRO A 260 6.25 15.46 4.67
CA PRO A 260 7.57 15.82 4.16
C PRO A 260 8.15 14.73 3.24
N ASP A 261 7.91 13.45 3.56
CA ASP A 261 8.43 12.33 2.76
C ASP A 261 7.70 12.17 1.41
N MET A 262 6.49 12.73 1.26
CA MET A 262 5.63 12.60 0.06
C MET A 262 5.52 11.15 -0.44
N CYS A 263 5.35 10.22 0.50
CA CYS A 263 5.32 8.78 0.21
C CYS A 263 6.62 8.21 -0.40
N GLY A 264 7.74 8.84 -0.11
CA GLY A 264 9.07 8.40 -0.51
C GLY A 264 9.59 9.06 -1.77
N ILE A 265 8.85 10.00 -2.33
CA ILE A 265 9.30 10.78 -3.49
C ILE A 265 10.43 11.74 -3.11
N ASN A 266 10.42 12.24 -1.88
CA ASN A 266 11.43 13.16 -1.36
C ASN A 266 12.51 12.43 -0.53
N LYS A 267 12.69 11.13 -0.74
CA LYS A 267 13.70 10.32 -0.08
C LYS A 267 14.76 9.85 -1.07
#